data_AF-A0A098LJD8-F1
#
_entry.id   AF-A0A098LJD8-F1
#
_cell.length_a   1.000
_cell.length_b   1.000
_cell.length_c   1.000
_cell.angle_alpha   90.00
_cell.angle_beta   90.00
_cell.angle_gamma   90.00
#
_symmetry.space_group_name_H-M   'P 1'
#
loop_
_entity.id
_entity.type
_entity.pdbx_description
1 polymer ?
#
loop_
_entity_poly.entity_id
_entity_poly.type
_entity_poly.pdbx_seq_one_letter_code
_entity_poly.pdbx_strand_id
1 'polypeptide(L)'
;MIADEKRRLISWLHFDERLWLNKLEFCNDELKIFQERLEEIASDYTDMNVKIQIEQFQNKFFIQHDEIIKLKHDINRMGRVLAEFEKDFSNAVDERTADEHYNLEERMDSFNEIFDDLKADFRAFLEKYM
;
A
#
# COMPACT_ATOMS: atom_id res chain seq x y z
N MET A 1 -33.93 1.51 12.05
CA MET A 1 -33.62 1.71 10.62
C MET A 1 -32.30 2.46 10.44
N ILE A 2 -32.19 3.73 10.87
CA ILE A 2 -30.94 4.53 10.73
C ILE A 2 -29.74 3.97 11.52
N ALA A 3 -29.96 3.41 12.72
CA ALA A 3 -28.89 2.87 13.55
C ALA A 3 -28.26 1.57 13.00
N ASP A 4 -29.04 0.74 12.30
CA ASP A 4 -28.54 -0.51 11.71
C ASP A 4 -27.69 -0.25 10.46
N GLU A 5 -28.07 0.76 9.68
CA GLU A 5 -27.32 1.20 8.50
C GLU A 5 -25.95 1.77 8.86
N LYS A 6 -25.89 2.63 9.90
CA LYS A 6 -24.62 3.14 10.44
C LYS A 6 -23.68 2.04 10.93
N ARG A 7 -24.21 1.02 11.62
CA ARG A 7 -23.42 -0.13 12.07
C ARG A 7 -22.85 -0.94 10.91
N ARG A 8 -23.63 -1.12 9.83
CA ARG A 8 -23.14 -1.79 8.62
C ARG A 8 -22.03 -1.00 7.95
N LEU A 9 -22.17 0.33 7.85
CA LEU A 9 -21.14 1.21 7.32
C LEU A 9 -19.83 1.09 8.12
N ILE A 10 -19.87 1.24 9.44
CA ILE A 10 -18.68 1.12 10.30
C ILE A 10 -18.02 -0.26 10.14
N SER A 11 -18.82 -1.33 10.11
CA SER A 11 -18.31 -2.68 9.90
C SER A 11 -17.63 -2.85 8.53
N TRP A 12 -18.13 -2.17 7.50
CA TRP A 12 -17.54 -2.17 6.16
C TRP A 12 -16.22 -1.39 6.13
N LEU A 13 -16.18 -0.19 6.72
CA LEU A 13 -14.95 0.61 6.83
C LEU A 13 -13.83 -0.17 7.56
N HIS A 14 -14.16 -0.82 8.68
CA HIS A 14 -13.20 -1.68 9.40
C HIS A 14 -12.76 -2.92 8.60
N PHE A 15 -13.61 -3.41 7.70
CA PHE A 15 -13.23 -4.51 6.82
C PHE A 15 -12.19 -4.03 5.80
N ASP A 16 -12.42 -2.89 5.15
CA ASP A 16 -11.52 -2.31 4.16
C ASP A 16 -10.16 -1.94 4.77
N GLU A 17 -10.14 -1.33 5.96
CA GLU A 17 -8.89 -1.04 6.68
C GLU A 17 -8.02 -2.28 6.88
N ARG A 18 -8.62 -3.40 7.33
CA ARG A 18 -7.90 -4.65 7.53
C ARG A 18 -7.42 -5.24 6.21
N LEU A 19 -8.26 -5.18 5.18
CA LEU A 19 -7.91 -5.66 3.85
C LEU A 19 -6.70 -4.91 3.29
N TRP A 20 -6.72 -3.58 3.35
CA TRP A 20 -5.64 -2.72 2.87
C TRP A 20 -4.36 -2.89 3.67
N LEU A 21 -4.43 -2.96 5.01
CA LEU A 21 -3.24 -3.20 5.83
C LEU A 21 -2.56 -4.52 5.50
N ASN A 22 -3.33 -5.60 5.32
CA ASN A 22 -2.79 -6.91 4.94
C ASN A 22 -2.17 -6.88 3.54
N LYS A 23 -2.81 -6.19 2.57
CA LYS A 23 -2.28 -6.02 1.21
C LYS A 23 -0.95 -5.26 1.24
N LEU A 24 -0.87 -4.16 1.99
CA LEU A 24 0.34 -3.35 2.13
C LEU A 24 1.47 -4.11 2.83
N GLU A 25 1.16 -4.95 3.80
CA GLU A 25 2.14 -5.85 4.43
C GLU A 25 2.68 -6.88 3.43
N PHE A 26 1.80 -7.50 2.64
CA PHE A 26 2.21 -8.41 1.58
C PHE A 26 3.10 -7.72 0.53
N CYS A 27 2.73 -6.54 0.05
CA CYS A 27 3.54 -5.78 -0.90
C CYS A 27 4.91 -5.40 -0.29
N ASN A 28 4.96 -5.06 1.00
CA ASN A 28 6.21 -4.76 1.68
C ASN A 28 7.15 -5.97 1.75
N ASP A 29 6.60 -7.16 2.00
CA ASP A 29 7.38 -8.40 1.99
C ASP A 29 7.84 -8.77 0.57
N GLU A 30 7.00 -8.53 -0.45
CA GLU A 30 7.44 -8.66 -1.85
C GLU A 30 8.60 -7.72 -2.19
N LEU A 31 8.59 -6.46 -1.73
CA LEU A 31 9.70 -5.53 -1.94
C LEU A 31 11.02 -6.01 -1.32
N LYS A 32 10.96 -6.66 -0.14
CA LYS A 32 12.17 -7.24 0.47
C LYS A 32 12.75 -8.35 -0.42
N ILE A 33 11.90 -9.23 -0.92
CA ILE A 33 12.31 -10.29 -1.86
C ILE A 33 12.89 -9.68 -3.13
N PHE A 34 12.27 -8.62 -3.66
CA PHE A 34 12.78 -7.94 -4.85
C PHE A 34 14.15 -7.30 -4.62
N GLN A 35 14.35 -6.69 -3.45
CA GLN A 35 15.64 -6.13 -3.06
C GLN A 35 16.71 -7.22 -2.99
N GLU A 36 16.43 -8.37 -2.37
CA GLU A 36 17.37 -9.50 -2.30
C GLU A 36 17.77 -9.99 -3.70
N ARG A 37 16.81 -10.15 -4.62
CA ARG A 37 17.09 -10.55 -6.01
C ARG A 37 17.88 -9.50 -6.79
N LEU A 38 17.60 -8.22 -6.53
CA LEU A 38 18.32 -7.14 -7.17
C LEU A 38 19.77 -7.09 -6.69
N GLU A 39 20.03 -7.41 -5.43
CA GLU A 39 21.37 -7.50 -4.85
C GLU A 39 22.19 -8.67 -5.43
N GLU A 40 21.56 -9.82 -5.67
CA GLU A 40 22.19 -10.96 -6.38
C GLU A 40 22.68 -10.55 -7.78
N ILE A 41 21.85 -9.84 -8.55
CA ILE A 41 22.26 -9.32 -9.87
C ILE A 41 23.34 -8.25 -9.72
N ALA A 42 23.25 -7.37 -8.72
CA ALA A 42 24.22 -6.32 -8.50
C ALA A 42 25.63 -6.85 -8.17
N SER A 43 25.74 -8.02 -7.52
CA SER A 43 27.05 -8.66 -7.28
C SER A 43 27.66 -9.26 -8.53
N ASP A 44 26.83 -9.73 -9.46
CA ASP A 44 27.29 -10.52 -10.61
C ASP A 44 27.61 -9.66 -11.85
N TYR A 45 27.05 -8.44 -11.93
CA TYR A 45 27.19 -7.58 -13.10
C TYR A 45 27.94 -6.28 -12.81
N THR A 46 29.00 -6.03 -13.59
CA THR A 46 29.79 -4.79 -13.52
C THR A 46 29.50 -3.79 -14.66
N ASP A 47 28.71 -4.21 -15.65
CA ASP A 47 28.34 -3.39 -16.81
C ASP A 47 27.55 -2.14 -16.40
N MET A 48 27.92 -1.00 -17.00
CA MET A 48 27.36 0.30 -16.64
C MET A 48 25.85 0.40 -16.93
N ASN A 49 25.36 -0.20 -18.02
CA ASN A 49 23.94 -0.15 -18.36
C ASN A 49 23.09 -1.00 -17.40
N VAL A 50 23.66 -2.09 -16.87
CA VAL A 50 23.00 -2.91 -15.85
C VAL A 50 22.95 -2.14 -14.52
N LYS A 51 24.04 -1.46 -14.15
CA LYS A 51 24.07 -0.61 -12.94
C LYS A 51 23.03 0.51 -12.95
N ILE A 52 22.81 1.16 -14.09
CA ILE A 52 21.77 2.18 -14.23
C ILE A 52 20.37 1.58 -13.99
N GLN A 53 20.09 0.41 -14.56
CA GLN A 53 18.81 -0.28 -14.33
C GLN A 53 18.63 -0.67 -12.85
N ILE A 54 19.71 -1.15 -12.22
CA ILE A 54 19.70 -1.47 -10.78
C ILE A 54 19.35 -0.24 -9.94
N GLU A 55 20.00 0.89 -10.19
CA GLU A 55 19.73 2.14 -9.46
C GLU A 55 18.28 2.61 -9.67
N GLN A 56 17.74 2.47 -10.89
CA GLN A 56 16.33 2.76 -11.18
C GLN A 56 15.38 1.89 -10.36
N PHE A 57 15.63 0.58 -10.25
CA PHE A 57 14.80 -0.30 -9.43
C PHE A 57 14.93 -0.02 -7.94
N GLN A 58 16.14 0.24 -7.43
CA GLN A 58 16.34 0.64 -6.03
C GLN A 58 15.54 1.90 -5.68
N ASN A 59 15.55 2.91 -6.55
CA ASN A 59 14.76 4.12 -6.37
C ASN A 59 13.26 3.85 -6.40
N LYS A 60 12.78 3.03 -7.36
CA LYS A 60 11.36 2.62 -7.42
C LYS A 60 10.95 1.87 -6.15
N PHE A 61 11.76 0.94 -5.64
CA PHE A 61 11.48 0.19 -4.41
C PHE A 61 11.42 1.10 -3.19
N PHE A 62 12.35 2.04 -3.07
CA PHE A 62 12.34 3.03 -1.99
C PHE A 62 11.06 3.87 -1.99
N ILE A 63 10.64 4.37 -3.16
CA ILE A 63 9.41 5.15 -3.31
C ILE A 63 8.18 4.33 -2.89
N GLN A 64 8.08 3.07 -3.33
CA GLN A 64 6.95 2.21 -2.97
C GLN A 64 6.94 1.87 -1.48
N HIS A 65 8.11 1.62 -0.88
CA HIS A 65 8.22 1.37 0.55
C HIS A 65 7.77 2.60 1.38
N ASP A 66 8.17 3.80 0.99
CA ASP A 66 7.74 5.05 1.64
C ASP A 66 6.22 5.26 1.52
N GLU A 67 5.64 4.97 0.35
CA GLU A 67 4.18 5.06 0.16
C GLU A 67 3.42 4.02 1.00
N ILE A 68 3.94 2.78 1.10
CA ILE A 68 3.38 1.77 2.01
C ILE A 68 3.34 2.28 3.45
N ILE A 69 4.42 2.90 3.93
CA ILE A 69 4.47 3.45 5.30
C ILE A 69 3.40 4.53 5.48
N LYS A 70 3.28 5.46 4.54
CA LYS A 70 2.28 6.55 4.59
C LYS A 70 0.86 6.00 4.59
N LEU A 71 0.54 5.10 3.66
CA LEU A 71 -0.78 4.48 3.58
C LEU A 71 -1.13 3.73 4.87
N LYS A 72 -0.20 2.92 5.40
CA LYS A 72 -0.42 2.24 6.68
C LYS A 72 -0.66 3.23 7.82
N HIS A 73 0.10 4.33 7.88
CA HIS A 73 -0.10 5.36 8.89
C HIS A 73 -1.50 5.97 8.80
N ASP A 74 -1.94 6.34 7.60
CA ASP A 74 -3.20 7.03 7.37
C ASP A 74 -4.41 6.10 7.59
N ILE A 75 -4.33 4.85 7.16
CA ILE A 75 -5.34 3.81 7.45
C ILE A 75 -5.46 3.60 8.97
N ASN A 76 -4.34 3.50 9.69
CA ASN A 76 -4.38 3.36 11.15
C ASN A 76 -4.93 4.62 11.84
N ARG A 77 -4.74 5.81 11.26
CA ARG A 77 -5.35 7.05 11.77
C ARG A 77 -6.87 6.99 11.60
N MET A 78 -7.36 6.56 10.44
CA MET A 78 -8.80 6.37 10.20
C MET A 78 -9.40 5.36 11.18
N GLY A 79 -8.72 4.23 11.42
CA GLY A 79 -9.22 3.20 12.34
C GLY A 79 -9.36 3.70 13.78
N ARG A 80 -8.49 4.61 14.22
CA ARG A 80 -8.64 5.27 15.54
C ARG A 80 -9.86 6.19 15.58
N VAL A 81 -10.09 6.95 14.51
CA VAL A 81 -11.26 7.83 14.38
C VAL A 81 -12.54 7.00 14.40
N LEU A 82 -12.62 5.88 13.67
CA LEU A 82 -13.76 4.97 13.70
C LEU A 82 -14.00 4.37 15.09
N ALA A 83 -12.95 3.95 15.79
CA ALA A 83 -13.07 3.40 17.14
C ALA A 83 -13.55 4.43 18.18
N GLU A 84 -13.32 5.73 17.96
CA GLU A 84 -13.89 6.80 18.78
C GLU A 84 -15.39 6.99 18.49
N PHE A 85 -15.80 6.93 17.23
CA PHE A 85 -17.22 6.98 16.85
C PHE A 85 -18.05 5.82 17.40
N GLU A 86 -17.49 4.60 17.46
CA GLU A 86 -18.19 3.44 18.03
C GLU A 86 -18.53 3.62 19.52
N LYS A 87 -17.76 4.43 20.25
CA LYS A 87 -17.98 4.71 21.68
C LYS A 87 -19.05 5.76 21.91
N ASP A 88 -19.28 6.66 20.94
CA ASP A 88 -20.29 7.72 21.01
C ASP A 88 -21.04 7.84 19.67
N PHE A 89 -22.08 7.01 19.53
CA PHE A 89 -22.99 7.00 18.37
C PHE A 89 -23.75 8.32 18.13
N SER A 90 -23.67 9.30 19.05
CA SER A 90 -24.23 10.64 18.84
C SER A 90 -23.36 11.49 17.90
N ASN A 91 -22.06 11.21 17.84
CA ASN A 91 -21.18 11.74 16.80
C ASN A 91 -21.52 10.99 15.50
N ALA A 92 -22.18 11.67 14.58
CA ALA A 92 -22.36 11.13 13.24
C ALA A 92 -20.99 10.88 12.62
N VAL A 93 -20.79 9.70 12.00
CA VAL A 93 -19.84 9.58 10.88
C VAL A 93 -20.25 10.68 9.92
N ASP A 94 -19.47 11.76 9.92
CA ASP A 94 -19.77 12.95 9.13
C ASP A 94 -19.31 12.72 7.69
N GLU A 95 -19.78 13.57 6.78
CA GLU A 95 -19.37 13.54 5.37
C GLU A 95 -17.84 13.54 5.24
N ARG A 96 -17.13 14.22 6.15
CA ARG A 96 -15.67 14.26 6.19
C ARG A 96 -15.03 12.89 6.41
N THR A 97 -15.58 12.04 7.28
CA THR A 97 -15.03 10.69 7.50
C THR A 97 -15.22 9.82 6.26
N ALA A 98 -16.34 9.95 5.56
CA ALA A 98 -16.58 9.29 4.29
C ALA A 98 -15.64 9.80 3.18
N ASP A 99 -15.41 11.12 3.12
CA ASP A 99 -14.47 11.75 2.19
C ASP A 99 -13.02 11.29 2.45
N GLU A 100 -12.61 11.18 3.72
CA GLU A 100 -11.29 10.66 4.11
C GLU A 100 -11.11 9.19 3.68
N HIS A 101 -12.15 8.35 3.81
CA HIS A 101 -12.13 6.97 3.33
C HIS A 101 -12.03 6.90 1.80
N TYR A 102 -12.85 7.67 1.09
CA TYR A 102 -12.83 7.71 -0.38
C TYR A 102 -11.47 8.16 -0.91
N ASN A 103 -10.83 9.15 -0.27
CA ASN A 103 -9.47 9.54 -0.62
C ASN A 103 -8.45 8.42 -0.41
N LEU A 104 -8.57 7.65 0.68
CA LEU A 104 -7.70 6.49 0.92
C LEU A 104 -7.91 5.38 -0.10
N GLU A 105 -9.16 5.15 -0.51
CA GLU A 105 -9.50 4.20 -1.57
C GLU A 105 -8.82 4.56 -2.89
N GLU A 106 -8.96 5.81 -3.36
CA GLU A 106 -8.29 6.28 -4.59
C GLU A 106 -6.75 6.14 -4.53
N ARG A 107 -6.17 6.40 -3.35
CA ARG A 107 -4.72 6.23 -3.14
C ARG A 107 -4.30 4.77 -3.12
N MET A 108 -5.10 3.88 -2.54
CA MET A 108 -4.87 2.44 -2.55
C MET A 108 -4.95 1.88 -3.98
N ASP A 109 -5.92 2.34 -4.78
CA ASP A 109 -6.04 1.95 -6.18
C ASP A 109 -4.83 2.41 -7.00
N SER A 110 -4.45 3.68 -6.86
CA SER A 110 -3.25 4.22 -7.51
C SER A 110 -1.98 3.46 -7.10
N PHE A 111 -1.85 3.13 -5.80
CA PHE A 111 -0.74 2.32 -5.31
C PHE A 111 -0.74 0.92 -5.95
N ASN A 112 -1.89 0.25 -6.03
CA ASN A 112 -2.00 -1.08 -6.60
C ASN A 112 -1.56 -1.09 -8.08
N GLU A 113 -2.03 -0.14 -8.88
CA GLU A 113 -1.65 -0.01 -10.30
C GLU A 113 -0.14 0.18 -10.46
N ILE A 114 0.44 1.15 -9.73
CA ILE A 114 1.88 1.44 -9.80
C ILE A 114 2.71 0.23 -9.32
N PHE A 115 2.25 -0.47 -8.28
CA PHE A 115 2.95 -1.62 -7.76
C PHE A 115 2.89 -2.81 -8.72
N ASP A 116 1.76 -3.07 -9.37
CA ASP A 116 1.63 -4.14 -10.35
C ASP A 116 2.50 -3.88 -11.59
N ASP A 117 2.59 -2.63 -12.06
CA ASP A 117 3.51 -2.22 -13.12
C ASP A 117 4.98 -2.45 -12.71
N LEU A 118 5.36 -2.04 -11.49
CA LEU A 118 6.69 -2.30 -10.94
C LEU A 118 7.01 -3.80 -10.91
N LYS A 119 6.06 -4.64 -10.53
CA LYS A 119 6.23 -6.11 -10.51
C LYS A 119 6.46 -6.65 -11.91
N ALA A 120 5.69 -6.19 -12.90
CA ALA A 120 5.85 -6.62 -14.28
C ALA A 120 7.22 -6.23 -14.83
N ASP A 121 7.61 -4.97 -14.66
CA ASP A 121 8.93 -4.44 -15.04
C ASP A 121 10.06 -5.25 -14.41
N PHE A 122 9.97 -5.49 -13.09
CA PHE A 122 11.02 -6.18 -12.36
C PHE A 122 11.11 -7.65 -12.74
N ARG A 123 9.99 -8.34 -12.98
CA ARG A 123 10.00 -9.73 -13.49
C ARG A 123 10.70 -9.85 -14.83
N ALA A 124 10.40 -8.95 -15.77
CA ALA A 124 11.08 -8.92 -17.07
C ALA A 124 12.58 -8.63 -16.93
N PHE A 125 12.96 -7.80 -15.96
CA PHE A 125 14.37 -7.58 -15.62
C PHE A 125 15.03 -8.85 -15.07
N LEU A 126 14.40 -9.56 -14.14
CA LEU A 126 14.91 -10.82 -13.60
C LEU A 126 15.10 -11.87 -14.70
N GLU A 127 14.10 -12.08 -15.56
CA GLU A 127 14.17 -13.03 -16.69
C GLU A 127 15.34 -12.78 -17.65
N LYS A 128 15.82 -11.54 -17.71
CA LYS A 128 16.93 -11.15 -18.58
C LYS A 128 18.30 -11.40 -17.95
N TYR A 129 18.41 -11.35 -16.63
CA TYR A 129 19.69 -11.29 -15.91
C TYR A 129 19.93 -12.44 -14.93
N MET A 130 18.91 -13.25 -14.63
CA MET A 130 18.98 -14.49 -13.84
C MET A 130 18.59 -15.70 -14.70
#